data_AF-A0A3C2AR90-F1
#
_entry.id   AF-A0A3C2AR90-F1
#
_cell.length_a   1.000
_cell.length_b   1.000
_cell.length_c   1.000
_cell.angle_alpha   90.00
_cell.angle_beta   90.00
_cell.angle_gamma   90.00
#
_symmetry.space_group_name_H-M   'P 1'
#
loop_
_entity.id
_entity.type
_entity.pdbx_description
1 polymer ?
#
loop_
_entity_poly.entity_id
_entity_poly.type
_entity_poly.pdbx_seq_one_letter_code
_entity_poly.pdbx_strand_id
1 'polypeptide(L)'
;MLKSILRKIPLYIANVVVLLTLLSLFGWLVRETTKGKQWIPHQVSRSITFFTTLPDRLMVAKAAVERLPLVFVPSPENFEPINELEEDVKVLTSYANANWKRTIAIINLRTGEELKTWSVDRLANPHNRIMHSLMLSDSSLIYSLNGVTGVIKIDKNSERLWKQDTIAHHHAINMGSNNTFWANTYTKDKGEHIYYGARFNIDGREFPFIDNTITQFDAETGRILYHKSVTEILIENDLTHLLIKSDSPGDPLHINDIQPVLEDG
;
A
#
# COMPACT_ATOMS: atom_id res chain seq x y z
N MET A 1 -27.20 57.61 4.90
CA MET A 1 -26.69 56.40 4.19
C MET A 1 -26.31 56.69 2.74
N LEU A 2 -27.19 57.30 1.93
CA LEU A 2 -26.94 57.61 0.50
C LEU A 2 -25.70 58.51 0.23
N LYS A 3 -25.48 59.56 1.03
CA LYS A 3 -24.30 60.45 0.92
C LYS A 3 -22.95 59.76 1.18
N SER A 4 -22.93 58.71 2.00
CA SER A 4 -21.71 57.92 2.30
C SER A 4 -21.32 57.01 1.12
N ILE A 5 -22.33 56.45 0.45
CA ILE A 5 -22.16 55.64 -0.77
C ILE A 5 -21.68 56.54 -1.92
N LEU A 6 -22.33 57.69 -2.14
CA LEU A 6 -21.97 58.67 -3.17
C LEU A 6 -20.52 59.17 -3.07
N ARG A 7 -19.99 59.35 -1.84
CA ARG A 7 -18.58 59.73 -1.61
C ARG A 7 -17.57 58.62 -1.93
N LYS A 8 -17.99 57.35 -1.93
CA LYS A 8 -17.13 56.19 -2.24
C LYS A 8 -17.19 55.77 -3.71
N ILE A 9 -18.10 56.32 -4.50
CA ILE A 9 -18.21 56.04 -5.95
C ILE A 9 -16.88 56.23 -6.69
N PRO A 10 -16.14 57.34 -6.51
CA PRO A 10 -14.85 57.50 -7.19
C PRO A 10 -13.83 56.42 -6.80
N LEU A 11 -13.86 55.96 -5.55
CA LEU A 11 -12.98 54.88 -5.07
C LEU A 11 -13.36 53.54 -5.69
N TYR A 12 -14.66 53.24 -5.81
CA TYR A 12 -15.12 52.04 -6.52
C TYR A 12 -14.75 52.06 -8.00
N ILE A 13 -14.92 53.20 -8.66
CA ILE A 13 -14.51 53.38 -10.06
C ILE A 13 -13.00 53.18 -10.19
N ALA A 14 -12.19 53.78 -9.31
CA ALA A 14 -10.74 53.60 -9.30
C ALA A 14 -10.35 52.13 -9.10
N ASN A 15 -10.97 51.43 -8.15
CA ASN A 15 -10.72 50.01 -7.91
C ASN A 15 -11.12 49.14 -9.13
N VAL A 16 -12.23 49.46 -9.80
CA VAL A 16 -12.65 48.77 -11.02
C VAL A 16 -11.65 49.02 -12.14
N VAL A 17 -11.18 50.26 -12.33
CA VAL A 17 -10.16 50.57 -13.36
C VAL A 17 -8.86 49.84 -13.08
N VAL A 18 -8.39 49.81 -11.82
CA VAL A 18 -7.20 49.05 -11.42
C VAL A 18 -7.39 47.56 -11.69
N LEU A 19 -8.54 47.00 -11.31
CA LEU A 19 -8.85 45.59 -11.56
C LEU A 19 -8.86 45.27 -13.06
N LEU A 20 -9.52 46.09 -13.88
CA LEU A 20 -9.56 45.92 -15.33
C LEU A 20 -8.16 46.05 -15.96
N THR A 21 -7.33 46.95 -15.44
CA THR A 21 -5.94 47.11 -15.88
C THR A 21 -5.12 45.86 -15.56
N LEU A 22 -5.25 45.31 -14.35
CA LEU A 22 -4.58 44.07 -13.96
C LEU A 22 -5.06 42.86 -14.77
N LEU A 23 -6.36 42.76 -15.06
CA LEU A 23 -6.92 41.71 -15.91
C LEU A 23 -6.42 41.82 -17.36
N SER A 24 -6.30 43.04 -17.88
CA SER A 24 -5.73 43.31 -19.21
C SER A 24 -4.25 42.95 -19.27
N LEU A 25 -3.47 43.33 -18.24
CA LEU A 25 -2.05 42.99 -18.11
C LEU A 25 -1.86 41.47 -18.02
N PHE A 26 -2.70 40.79 -17.23
CA PHE A 26 -2.69 39.33 -17.11
C PHE A 26 -3.02 38.67 -18.46
N GLY A 27 -4.08 39.11 -19.14
CA GLY A 27 -4.45 38.59 -20.47
C GLY A 27 -3.35 38.81 -21.51
N TRP A 28 -2.69 39.98 -21.49
CA TRP A 28 -1.52 40.25 -22.32
C TRP A 28 -0.37 39.30 -21.99
N LEU A 29 -0.07 39.10 -20.71
CA LEU A 29 1.00 38.21 -20.27
C LEU A 29 0.74 36.75 -20.64
N VAL A 30 -0.49 36.27 -20.52
CA VAL A 30 -0.93 34.94 -21.01
C VAL A 30 -0.67 34.82 -22.52
N ARG A 31 -1.11 35.81 -23.31
CA ARG A 31 -0.92 35.83 -24.77
C ARG A 31 0.55 35.82 -25.18
N GLU A 32 1.41 36.52 -24.45
CA GLU A 32 2.84 36.57 -24.75
C GLU A 32 3.55 35.28 -24.30
N THR A 33 3.09 34.66 -23.21
CA THR A 33 3.55 33.34 -22.76
C THR A 33 3.22 32.24 -23.77
N THR A 34 2.01 32.23 -24.32
CA THR A 34 1.60 31.22 -25.32
C THR A 34 2.32 31.36 -26.66
N LYS A 35 2.84 32.55 -26.99
CA LYS A 35 3.71 32.76 -28.17
C LYS A 35 5.15 32.30 -27.96
N GLY A 36 5.51 31.79 -26.78
CA GLY A 36 6.84 31.25 -26.49
C GLY A 36 7.96 32.29 -26.48
N LYS A 37 7.68 33.54 -26.09
CA LYS A 37 8.71 34.58 -26.09
C LYS A 37 9.78 34.33 -25.02
N GLN A 38 11.04 34.41 -25.44
CA GLN A 38 12.22 34.09 -24.61
C GLN A 38 12.44 35.00 -23.39
N TRP A 39 11.84 36.19 -23.35
CA TRP A 39 12.02 37.14 -22.24
C TRP A 39 11.17 36.83 -21.01
N ILE A 40 10.21 35.90 -21.10
CA ILE A 40 9.37 35.51 -19.97
C ILE A 40 10.11 34.43 -19.17
N PRO A 41 10.40 34.66 -17.87
CA PRO A 41 11.08 33.66 -17.05
C PRO A 41 10.32 32.34 -17.00
N HIS A 42 11.05 31.21 -17.04
CA HIS A 42 10.45 29.88 -17.08
C HIS A 42 9.46 29.62 -15.93
N GLN A 43 9.76 30.08 -14.72
CA GLN A 43 8.88 29.90 -13.56
C GLN A 43 7.55 30.67 -13.70
N VAL A 44 7.61 31.86 -14.30
CA VAL A 44 6.43 32.70 -14.57
C VAL A 44 5.58 32.03 -15.65
N SER A 45 6.21 31.60 -16.76
CA SER A 45 5.54 30.85 -17.82
C SER A 45 4.88 29.57 -17.29
N ARG A 46 5.60 28.76 -16.50
CA ARG A 46 5.08 27.54 -15.87
C ARG A 46 3.87 27.81 -14.99
N SER A 47 3.93 28.86 -14.17
CA SER A 47 2.83 29.25 -13.27
C SER A 47 1.60 29.70 -14.06
N ILE A 48 1.80 30.57 -15.05
CA ILE A 48 0.73 31.04 -15.93
C ILE A 48 0.07 29.86 -16.64
N THR A 49 0.86 29.00 -17.28
CA THR A 49 0.36 27.82 -17.98
C THR A 49 -0.41 26.88 -17.04
N PHE A 50 0.06 26.68 -15.80
CA PHE A 50 -0.66 25.89 -14.80
C PHE A 50 -2.05 26.46 -14.54
N PHE A 51 -2.17 27.75 -14.23
CA PHE A 51 -3.46 28.38 -13.92
C PHE A 51 -4.38 28.48 -15.15
N THR A 52 -3.85 28.82 -16.33
CA THR A 52 -4.66 28.95 -17.54
C THR A 52 -5.18 27.61 -18.05
N THR A 53 -4.48 26.50 -17.75
CA THR A 53 -4.90 25.14 -18.13
C THR A 53 -5.54 24.37 -16.98
N LEU A 54 -5.74 24.99 -15.81
CA LEU A 54 -6.29 24.31 -14.65
C LEU A 54 -7.69 23.70 -14.93
N PRO A 55 -8.65 24.40 -15.58
CA PRO A 55 -9.94 23.80 -15.93
C PRO A 55 -9.79 22.54 -16.80
N ASP A 56 -8.94 22.60 -17.84
CA ASP A 56 -8.69 21.45 -18.73
C ASP A 56 -8.06 20.29 -17.96
N ARG A 57 -7.07 20.57 -17.11
CA ARG A 57 -6.42 19.57 -16.25
C ARG A 57 -7.42 18.93 -15.29
N LEU A 58 -8.34 19.70 -14.73
CA LEU A 58 -9.41 19.18 -13.87
C LEU A 58 -10.37 18.30 -14.65
N MET A 59 -10.72 18.67 -15.89
CA MET A 59 -11.53 17.81 -16.77
C MET A 59 -10.81 16.50 -17.11
N VAL A 60 -9.52 16.56 -17.44
CA VAL A 60 -8.70 15.37 -17.70
C VAL A 60 -8.57 14.50 -16.46
N ALA A 61 -8.32 15.10 -15.29
CA ALA A 61 -8.23 14.38 -14.02
C ALA A 61 -9.56 13.71 -13.65
N LYS A 62 -10.69 14.42 -13.82
CA LYS A 62 -12.02 13.85 -13.63
C LYS A 62 -12.24 12.66 -14.56
N ALA A 63 -11.98 12.82 -15.85
CA ALA A 63 -12.13 11.74 -16.82
C ALA A 63 -11.22 10.53 -16.49
N ALA A 64 -10.00 10.77 -16.00
CA ALA A 64 -9.09 9.72 -15.56
C ALA A 64 -9.59 8.97 -14.31
N VAL A 65 -10.23 9.67 -13.37
CA VAL A 65 -10.80 9.07 -12.15
C VAL A 65 -12.10 8.30 -12.45
N GLU A 66 -12.92 8.80 -13.37
CA GLU A 66 -14.16 8.12 -13.80
C GLU A 66 -13.87 6.90 -14.69
N ARG A 67 -12.73 6.89 -15.38
CA ARG A 67 -12.32 5.76 -16.22
C ARG A 67 -11.90 4.58 -15.34
N LEU A 68 -12.58 3.46 -15.53
CA LEU A 68 -12.16 2.19 -14.97
C LEU A 68 -10.73 1.85 -15.44
N PRO A 69 -9.89 1.23 -14.60
CA PRO A 69 -8.56 0.79 -15.00
C PRO A 69 -8.61 -0.02 -16.29
N LEU A 70 -7.60 0.10 -17.17
CA LEU A 70 -7.55 -0.66 -18.43
C LEU A 70 -7.60 -2.18 -18.21
N VAL A 71 -7.21 -2.63 -17.03
CA VAL A 71 -7.24 -4.04 -16.59
C VAL A 71 -8.57 -4.45 -15.95
N PHE A 72 -9.51 -3.52 -15.77
CA PHE A 72 -10.84 -3.84 -15.27
C PHE A 72 -11.65 -4.50 -16.39
N VAL A 73 -11.96 -5.77 -16.18
CA VAL A 73 -12.86 -6.53 -17.04
C VAL A 73 -14.20 -6.65 -16.30
N PRO A 74 -15.27 -6.01 -16.78
CA PRO A 74 -16.58 -6.16 -16.16
C PRO A 74 -17.04 -7.61 -16.30
N SER A 75 -17.71 -8.13 -15.27
CA SER A 75 -18.42 -9.40 -15.39
C SER A 75 -19.47 -9.28 -16.50
N PRO A 76 -19.62 -10.29 -17.38
CA PRO A 76 -20.69 -10.32 -18.36
C PRO A 76 -22.07 -10.15 -17.72
N GLU A 77 -22.98 -9.43 -18.37
CA GLU A 77 -24.35 -9.20 -17.84
C GLU A 77 -25.14 -10.51 -17.65
N ASN A 78 -24.80 -11.54 -18.42
CA ASN A 78 -25.38 -12.88 -18.38
C ASN A 78 -24.51 -13.90 -17.62
N PHE A 79 -23.59 -13.43 -16.76
CA PHE A 79 -22.80 -14.31 -15.94
C PHE A 79 -23.67 -15.01 -14.89
N GLU A 80 -23.76 -16.34 -14.98
CA GLU A 80 -24.36 -17.19 -13.96
C GLU A 80 -23.26 -17.86 -13.14
N PRO A 81 -23.24 -17.71 -11.80
CA PRO A 81 -22.24 -18.34 -10.96
C PRO A 81 -22.39 -19.86 -10.99
N ILE A 82 -21.27 -20.57 -11.17
CA ILE A 82 -21.23 -22.04 -11.13
C ILE A 82 -20.60 -22.46 -9.81
N ASN A 83 -21.30 -23.31 -9.04
CA ASN A 83 -20.77 -23.97 -7.86
C ASN A 83 -21.17 -25.45 -7.88
N GLU A 84 -20.22 -26.29 -8.29
CA GLU A 84 -20.39 -27.75 -8.42
C GLU A 84 -19.70 -28.51 -7.27
N LEU A 85 -19.35 -27.83 -6.17
CA LEU A 85 -18.68 -28.47 -5.05
C LEU A 85 -19.60 -29.50 -4.37
N GLU A 86 -19.21 -30.77 -4.42
CA GLU A 86 -19.92 -31.85 -3.72
C GLU A 86 -19.50 -31.94 -2.24
N GLU A 87 -18.27 -31.54 -1.94
CA GLU A 87 -17.65 -31.59 -0.61
C GLU A 87 -17.49 -30.20 0.03
N ASP A 88 -17.47 -30.16 1.36
CA ASP A 88 -17.21 -28.93 2.10
C ASP A 88 -15.75 -28.49 1.95
N VAL A 89 -15.53 -27.39 1.23
CA VAL A 89 -14.21 -26.73 1.14
C VAL A 89 -14.22 -25.50 2.04
N LYS A 90 -13.49 -25.56 3.15
CA LYS A 90 -13.42 -24.46 4.13
C LYS A 90 -12.16 -23.63 3.89
N VAL A 91 -12.34 -22.32 3.74
CA VAL A 91 -11.23 -21.38 3.56
C VAL A 91 -11.19 -20.34 4.67
N LEU A 92 -10.00 -20.04 5.16
CA LEU A 92 -9.75 -18.86 5.99
C LEU A 92 -9.41 -17.70 5.06
N THR A 93 -10.28 -16.70 4.98
CA THR A 93 -10.10 -15.56 4.08
C THR A 93 -10.38 -14.25 4.78
N SER A 94 -9.99 -13.14 4.16
CA SER A 94 -10.31 -11.80 4.65
C SER A 94 -10.89 -10.93 3.55
N TYR A 95 -11.82 -10.05 3.91
CA TYR A 95 -12.47 -9.16 2.97
C TYR A 95 -12.77 -7.78 3.59
N ALA A 96 -12.99 -6.80 2.72
CA ALA A 96 -13.35 -5.44 3.10
C ALA A 96 -14.87 -5.30 3.18
N ASN A 97 -15.34 -4.74 4.29
CA ASN A 97 -16.75 -4.43 4.50
C ASN A 97 -17.09 -3.05 3.93
N ALA A 98 -18.38 -2.81 3.65
CA ALA A 98 -18.87 -1.52 3.15
C ALA A 98 -18.57 -0.33 4.08
N ASN A 99 -18.35 -0.59 5.38
CA ASN A 99 -18.01 0.41 6.39
C ASN A 99 -16.49 0.60 6.57
N TRP A 100 -15.67 0.17 5.60
CA TRP A 100 -14.20 0.23 5.64
C TRP A 100 -13.53 -0.61 6.72
N LYS A 101 -14.29 -1.44 7.46
CA LYS A 101 -13.72 -2.45 8.35
C LYS A 101 -13.19 -3.64 7.54
N ARG A 102 -12.48 -4.55 8.22
CA ARG A 102 -12.09 -5.84 7.65
C ARG A 102 -12.70 -6.96 8.46
N THR A 103 -13.09 -8.03 7.79
CA THR A 103 -13.46 -9.29 8.42
C THR A 103 -12.46 -10.34 8.00
N ILE A 104 -12.05 -11.18 8.95
CA ILE A 104 -11.46 -12.49 8.67
C ILE A 104 -12.56 -13.51 8.92
N ALA A 105 -12.74 -14.47 8.02
CA ALA A 105 -13.82 -15.45 8.11
C ALA A 105 -13.34 -16.84 7.70
N ILE A 106 -13.91 -17.87 8.33
CA ILE A 106 -13.94 -19.22 7.77
C ILE A 106 -15.21 -19.32 6.93
N ILE A 107 -15.06 -19.52 5.63
CA ILE A 107 -16.18 -19.67 4.70
C ILE A 107 -16.17 -21.08 4.15
N ASN A 108 -17.34 -21.74 4.18
CA ASN A 108 -17.55 -22.96 3.43
C ASN A 108 -17.92 -22.59 1.98
N LEU A 109 -17.04 -22.86 1.03
CA LEU A 109 -17.22 -22.50 -0.37
C LEU A 109 -18.38 -23.27 -1.04
N ARG A 110 -18.76 -24.44 -0.52
CA ARG A 110 -19.90 -25.21 -1.05
C ARG A 110 -21.22 -24.52 -0.70
N THR A 111 -21.40 -24.11 0.55
CA THR A 111 -22.67 -23.55 1.04
C THR A 111 -22.71 -22.03 1.03
N GLY A 112 -21.56 -21.37 0.92
CA GLY A 112 -21.40 -19.93 1.15
C GLY A 112 -21.51 -19.53 2.62
N GLU A 113 -21.66 -20.48 3.55
CA GLU A 113 -21.85 -20.21 4.97
C GLU A 113 -20.55 -19.71 5.61
N GLU A 114 -20.65 -18.61 6.36
CA GLU A 114 -19.59 -18.15 7.26
C GLU A 114 -19.67 -18.93 8.57
N LEU A 115 -18.73 -19.85 8.76
CA LEU A 115 -18.69 -20.73 9.95
C LEU A 115 -18.20 -19.99 11.20
N LYS A 116 -17.33 -18.99 11.01
CA LYS A 116 -16.79 -18.14 12.07
C LYS A 116 -16.22 -16.86 11.48
N THR A 117 -16.36 -15.75 12.20
CA THR A 117 -15.83 -14.45 11.81
C THR A 117 -15.07 -13.78 12.95
N TRP A 118 -14.13 -12.91 12.56
CA TRP A 118 -13.42 -11.99 13.44
C TRP A 118 -13.41 -10.61 12.80
N SER A 119 -13.71 -9.58 13.60
CA SER A 119 -13.70 -8.19 13.15
C SER A 119 -12.32 -7.58 13.36
N VAL A 120 -11.78 -6.94 12.33
CA VAL A 120 -10.51 -6.21 12.41
C VAL A 120 -10.81 -4.72 12.27
N ASP A 121 -10.90 -4.07 13.43
CA ASP A 121 -11.33 -2.67 13.55
C ASP A 121 -10.16 -1.69 13.74
N ARG A 122 -8.97 -2.21 14.08
CA ARG A 122 -7.76 -1.40 14.35
C ARG A 122 -6.81 -1.39 13.15
N LEU A 123 -7.25 -0.80 12.04
CA LEU A 123 -6.42 -0.55 10.86
C LEU A 123 -5.55 0.70 11.06
N ALA A 124 -4.36 0.77 10.43
CA ALA A 124 -3.56 2.00 10.43
C ALA A 124 -4.12 3.03 9.44
N ASN A 125 -4.76 2.56 8.36
CA ASN A 125 -5.42 3.32 7.31
C ASN A 125 -6.64 2.49 6.81
N PRO A 126 -7.79 3.12 6.48
CA PRO A 126 -8.94 2.46 5.86
C PRO A 126 -8.65 1.57 4.63
N HIS A 127 -7.53 1.79 3.95
CA HIS A 127 -7.08 1.03 2.78
C HIS A 127 -6.16 -0.15 3.10
N ASN A 128 -5.73 -0.34 4.36
CA ASN A 128 -4.88 -1.48 4.69
C ASN A 128 -5.60 -2.80 4.36
N ARG A 129 -4.85 -3.71 3.73
CA ARG A 129 -5.30 -5.06 3.40
C ARG A 129 -4.67 -6.04 4.38
N ILE A 130 -5.47 -6.99 4.87
CA ILE A 130 -4.93 -8.12 5.62
C ILE A 130 -4.20 -9.02 4.62
N MET A 131 -2.93 -9.32 4.87
CA MET A 131 -2.13 -10.03 3.86
C MET A 131 -2.21 -11.54 3.94
N HIS A 132 -2.01 -12.06 5.14
CA HIS A 132 -2.15 -13.47 5.43
C HIS A 132 -2.69 -13.60 6.85
N SER A 133 -3.51 -14.61 7.08
CA SER A 133 -4.07 -14.93 8.39
C SER A 133 -3.76 -16.37 8.73
N LEU A 134 -3.37 -16.62 9.96
CA LEU A 134 -3.10 -17.92 10.53
C LEU A 134 -4.03 -18.11 11.73
N MET A 135 -4.88 -19.13 11.68
CA MET A 135 -5.73 -19.50 12.82
C MET A 135 -5.03 -20.54 13.69
N LEU A 136 -5.04 -20.31 15.00
CA LEU A 136 -4.57 -21.27 16.00
C LEU A 136 -5.71 -22.16 16.50
N SER A 137 -5.37 -23.25 17.18
CA SER A 137 -6.34 -24.25 17.67
C SER A 137 -7.36 -23.69 18.67
N ASP A 138 -7.00 -22.63 19.41
CA ASP A 138 -7.87 -21.91 20.34
C ASP A 138 -8.80 -20.88 19.66
N SER A 139 -8.81 -20.85 18.32
CA SER A 139 -9.48 -19.85 17.47
C SER A 139 -8.95 -18.41 17.60
N SER A 140 -7.77 -18.21 18.19
CA SER A 140 -7.06 -16.94 18.00
C SER A 140 -6.53 -16.85 16.57
N LEU A 141 -6.32 -15.61 16.10
CA LEU A 141 -5.79 -15.33 14.77
C LEU A 141 -4.52 -14.51 14.87
N ILE A 142 -3.53 -14.88 14.06
CA ILE A 142 -2.35 -14.09 13.78
C ILE A 142 -2.46 -13.57 12.35
N TYR A 143 -2.29 -12.27 12.15
CA TYR A 143 -2.34 -11.66 10.83
C TYR A 143 -1.40 -10.45 10.72
N SER A 144 -1.23 -9.98 9.50
CA SER A 144 -0.48 -8.76 9.18
C SER A 144 -1.29 -7.84 8.27
N LEU A 145 -0.88 -6.58 8.22
CA LEU A 145 -1.46 -5.56 7.35
C LEU A 145 -0.42 -5.14 6.30
N ASN A 146 -0.84 -5.09 5.03
CA ASN A 146 0.01 -4.61 3.95
C ASN A 146 0.45 -3.15 4.20
N GLY A 147 1.73 -2.87 3.96
CA GLY A 147 2.30 -1.53 4.10
C GLY A 147 2.47 -1.08 5.55
N VAL A 148 2.27 -1.98 6.52
CA VAL A 148 2.36 -1.68 7.95
C VAL A 148 3.31 -2.65 8.62
N THR A 149 4.10 -2.13 9.55
CA THR A 149 5.03 -2.92 10.34
C THR A 149 4.30 -3.89 11.28
N GLY A 150 4.79 -5.12 11.31
CA GLY A 150 4.48 -6.09 12.35
C GLY A 150 3.47 -7.17 12.02
N VAL A 151 3.30 -8.05 13.00
CA VAL A 151 2.28 -9.10 13.08
C VAL A 151 1.43 -8.90 14.33
N ILE A 152 0.14 -9.22 14.23
CA ILE A 152 -0.86 -8.93 15.25
C ILE A 152 -1.57 -10.23 15.62
N LYS A 153 -1.78 -10.48 16.91
CA LYS A 153 -2.66 -11.55 17.40
C LYS A 153 -3.95 -10.98 17.99
N ILE A 154 -5.07 -11.58 17.63
CA ILE A 154 -6.38 -11.36 18.25
C ILE A 154 -6.94 -12.67 18.79
N ASP A 155 -7.74 -12.61 19.83
CA ASP A 155 -8.41 -13.78 20.39
C ASP A 155 -9.62 -14.22 19.55
N LYS A 156 -10.31 -15.27 20.02
CA LYS A 156 -11.52 -15.81 19.39
C LYS A 156 -12.71 -14.84 19.31
N ASN A 157 -12.66 -13.73 20.05
CA ASN A 157 -13.68 -12.69 20.13
C ASN A 157 -13.25 -11.39 19.43
N SER A 158 -12.13 -11.41 18.68
CA SER A 158 -11.54 -10.27 17.99
C SER A 158 -10.80 -9.25 18.87
N GLU A 159 -10.53 -9.57 20.12
CA GLU A 159 -9.77 -8.70 21.02
C GLU A 159 -8.28 -8.85 20.81
N ARG A 160 -7.55 -7.72 20.74
CA ARG A 160 -6.10 -7.74 20.52
C ARG A 160 -5.38 -8.28 21.74
N LEU A 161 -4.60 -9.34 21.54
CA LEU A 161 -3.73 -9.93 22.55
C LEU A 161 -2.35 -9.27 22.53
N TRP A 162 -1.73 -9.19 21.35
CA TRP A 162 -0.42 -8.54 21.20
C TRP A 162 -0.19 -8.03 19.76
N LYS A 163 0.85 -7.20 19.62
CA LYS A 163 1.44 -6.80 18.33
C LYS A 163 2.95 -6.85 18.46
N GLN A 164 3.62 -7.49 17.52
CA GLN A 164 5.07 -7.42 17.34
C GLN A 164 5.36 -6.41 16.22
N ASP A 165 6.08 -5.31 16.49
CA ASP A 165 6.25 -4.19 15.55
C ASP A 165 7.72 -3.79 15.29
N THR A 166 8.66 -4.65 15.69
CA THR A 166 10.10 -4.44 15.43
C THR A 166 10.52 -4.89 14.03
N ILE A 167 9.71 -5.69 13.34
CA ILE A 167 9.94 -6.18 11.96
C ILE A 167 8.76 -5.81 11.05
N ALA A 168 8.99 -5.76 9.73
CA ALA A 168 7.91 -5.66 8.75
C ALA A 168 7.58 -7.05 8.19
N HIS A 169 6.30 -7.36 8.05
CA HIS A 169 5.85 -8.63 7.47
C HIS A 169 5.87 -8.57 5.93
N HIS A 170 6.14 -9.70 5.29
CA HIS A 170 6.17 -9.86 3.85
C HIS A 170 5.46 -11.15 3.40
N HIS A 171 4.25 -11.03 2.85
CA HIS A 171 3.41 -12.11 2.30
C HIS A 171 2.91 -13.20 3.26
N ALA A 172 3.59 -14.34 3.43
CA ALA A 172 3.02 -15.49 4.14
C ALA A 172 3.31 -15.52 5.65
N ILE A 173 2.48 -16.28 6.37
CA ILE A 173 2.66 -16.65 7.78
C ILE A 173 2.25 -18.11 7.92
N ASN A 174 3.17 -18.99 8.35
CA ASN A 174 2.93 -20.42 8.45
C ASN A 174 3.11 -20.94 9.87
N MET A 175 2.35 -21.96 10.23
CA MET A 175 2.45 -22.62 11.53
C MET A 175 3.82 -23.29 11.68
N GLY A 176 4.44 -23.14 12.85
CA GLY A 176 5.64 -23.87 13.25
C GLY A 176 5.32 -24.98 14.25
N SER A 177 6.35 -25.67 14.72
CA SER A 177 6.23 -26.63 15.83
C SER A 177 6.15 -25.91 17.18
N ASN A 178 5.68 -26.60 18.22
CA ASN A 178 5.71 -26.12 19.62
C ASN A 178 5.09 -24.72 19.85
N ASN A 179 3.92 -24.45 19.25
CA ASN A 179 3.23 -23.16 19.36
C ASN A 179 4.08 -21.96 18.89
N THR A 180 4.89 -22.19 17.85
CA THR A 180 5.60 -21.13 17.12
C THR A 180 4.95 -20.91 15.75
N PHE A 181 5.32 -19.81 15.10
CA PHE A 181 4.99 -19.58 13.70
C PHE A 181 6.15 -18.91 12.99
N TRP A 182 6.19 -19.08 11.67
CA TRP A 182 7.19 -18.54 10.78
C TRP A 182 6.55 -17.47 9.91
N ALA A 183 7.20 -16.34 9.75
CA ALA A 183 6.82 -15.35 8.76
C ALA A 183 8.03 -14.88 7.98
N ASN A 184 7.80 -14.64 6.70
CA ASN A 184 8.74 -13.91 5.89
C ASN A 184 8.61 -12.43 6.22
N THR A 185 9.74 -11.76 6.38
CA THR A 185 9.81 -10.42 6.95
C THR A 185 10.89 -9.57 6.29
N TYR A 186 10.90 -8.29 6.64
CA TYR A 186 12.02 -7.39 6.41
C TYR A 186 12.58 -6.92 7.76
N THR A 187 13.89 -6.77 7.84
CA THR A 187 14.52 -6.03 8.93
C THR A 187 14.15 -4.56 8.80
N LYS A 188 13.66 -3.99 9.90
CA LYS A 188 13.33 -2.57 9.98
C LYS A 188 14.61 -1.77 10.23
N ASP A 189 14.87 -0.75 9.43
CA ASP A 189 15.86 0.28 9.72
C ASP A 189 15.20 1.67 9.61
N LYS A 190 15.63 2.60 10.46
CA LYS A 190 15.19 4.02 10.47
C LYS A 190 13.67 4.27 10.51
N GLY A 191 12.88 3.29 10.93
CA GLY A 191 11.43 3.41 11.01
C GLY A 191 10.67 3.11 9.71
N GLU A 192 11.37 2.71 8.64
CA GLU A 192 10.76 2.42 7.34
C GLU A 192 10.14 1.01 7.30
N HIS A 193 9.05 0.84 6.55
CA HIS A 193 8.42 -0.48 6.34
C HIS A 193 9.25 -1.36 5.39
N ILE A 194 9.88 -0.76 4.38
CA ILE A 194 10.75 -1.41 3.42
C ILE A 194 12.07 -0.65 3.43
N TYR A 195 13.18 -1.37 3.57
CA TYR A 195 14.51 -0.79 3.67
C TYR A 195 15.46 -1.41 2.64
N TYR A 196 16.11 -0.56 1.85
CA TYR A 196 17.08 -0.94 0.82
C TYR A 196 18.50 -0.87 1.38
N GLY A 197 18.76 -1.65 2.43
CA GLY A 197 20.03 -1.62 3.18
C GLY A 197 21.14 -2.47 2.58
N ALA A 198 20.78 -3.58 1.96
CA ALA A 198 21.74 -4.51 1.38
C ALA A 198 22.28 -3.95 0.06
N ARG A 199 23.52 -4.31 -0.30
CA ARG A 199 24.18 -3.79 -1.50
C ARG A 199 24.95 -4.87 -2.22
N PHE A 200 24.89 -4.86 -3.55
CA PHE A 200 25.84 -5.56 -4.40
C PHE A 200 26.79 -4.57 -5.07
N ASN A 201 28.02 -5.01 -5.32
CA ASN A 201 29.01 -4.27 -6.08
C ASN A 201 29.25 -4.97 -7.42
N ILE A 202 28.96 -4.29 -8.52
CA ILE A 202 29.26 -4.74 -9.88
C ILE A 202 30.12 -3.67 -10.53
N ASP A 203 31.33 -4.05 -10.94
CA ASP A 203 32.29 -3.18 -11.61
C ASP A 203 32.52 -1.83 -10.90
N GLY A 204 32.59 -1.86 -9.55
CA GLY A 204 32.80 -0.67 -8.73
C GLY A 204 31.56 0.19 -8.50
N ARG A 205 30.38 -0.24 -8.96
CA ARG A 205 29.10 0.42 -8.69
C ARG A 205 28.32 -0.34 -7.62
N GLU A 206 27.89 0.39 -6.60
CA GLU A 206 26.98 -0.13 -5.59
C GLU A 206 25.53 -0.01 -6.04
N PHE A 207 24.78 -1.08 -5.83
CA PHE A 207 23.35 -1.11 -6.08
C PHE A 207 22.63 -1.57 -4.81
N PRO A 208 21.76 -0.72 -4.24
CA PRO A 208 21.00 -1.08 -3.05
C PRO A 208 19.81 -1.98 -3.41
N PHE A 209 19.51 -2.94 -2.55
CA PHE A 209 18.37 -3.85 -2.70
C PHE A 209 17.71 -4.17 -1.36
N ILE A 210 16.47 -4.65 -1.42
CA ILE A 210 15.71 -5.12 -0.26
C ILE A 210 16.13 -6.54 0.07
N ASP A 211 16.51 -6.77 1.32
CA ASP A 211 16.78 -8.10 1.82
C ASP A 211 15.57 -8.67 2.56
N ASN A 212 15.26 -9.94 2.30
CA ASN A 212 14.23 -10.67 3.02
C ASN A 212 14.84 -11.38 4.24
N THR A 213 14.01 -11.63 5.24
CA THR A 213 14.40 -12.33 6.46
C THR A 213 13.41 -13.43 6.78
N ILE A 214 13.93 -14.52 7.32
CA ILE A 214 13.16 -15.64 7.86
C ILE A 214 13.05 -15.42 9.36
N THR A 215 11.83 -15.26 9.88
CA THR A 215 11.61 -14.97 11.29
C THR A 215 10.68 -15.99 11.93
N GLN A 216 11.12 -16.57 13.04
CA GLN A 216 10.30 -17.40 13.91
C GLN A 216 9.81 -16.59 15.10
N PHE A 217 8.56 -16.81 15.47
CA PHE A 217 7.91 -16.15 16.59
C PHE A 217 7.30 -17.17 17.54
N ASP A 218 7.30 -16.82 18.82
CA ASP A 218 6.46 -17.46 19.82
C ASP A 218 5.00 -16.99 19.62
N ALA A 219 4.07 -17.92 19.39
CA ALA A 219 2.68 -17.58 19.07
C ALA A 219 1.92 -17.03 20.28
N GLU A 220 2.39 -17.26 21.50
CA GLU A 220 1.72 -16.79 22.71
C GLU A 220 2.08 -15.35 23.05
N THR A 221 3.36 -15.01 22.95
CA THR A 221 3.90 -13.71 23.37
C THR A 221 4.22 -12.77 22.21
N GLY A 222 4.29 -13.27 20.97
CA GLY A 222 4.73 -12.51 19.80
C GLY A 222 6.23 -12.18 19.80
N ARG A 223 7.00 -12.81 20.69
CA ARG A 223 8.46 -12.62 20.76
C ARG A 223 9.13 -13.28 19.55
N ILE A 224 10.14 -12.61 19.01
CA ILE A 224 11.01 -13.19 17.98
C ILE A 224 11.94 -14.19 18.66
N LEU A 225 11.93 -15.43 18.17
CA LEU A 225 12.78 -16.53 18.64
C LEU A 225 14.00 -16.73 17.74
N TYR A 226 13.82 -16.45 16.45
CA TYR A 226 14.85 -16.56 15.42
C TYR A 226 14.60 -15.51 14.36
N HIS A 227 15.67 -14.92 13.82
CA HIS A 227 15.62 -13.93 12.75
C HIS A 227 16.91 -14.04 11.94
N LYS A 228 16.82 -14.35 10.66
CA LYS A 228 17.99 -14.46 9.78
C LYS A 228 17.76 -13.88 8.41
N SER A 229 18.75 -13.14 7.91
CA SER A 229 18.78 -12.64 6.54
C SER A 229 18.88 -13.79 5.55
N VAL A 230 18.07 -13.73 4.50
CA VAL A 230 18.16 -14.67 3.39
C VAL A 230 19.46 -14.43 2.61
N THR A 231 19.85 -13.17 2.42
CA THR A 231 21.14 -12.84 1.81
C THR A 231 22.30 -13.45 2.60
N GLU A 232 22.30 -13.38 3.93
CA GLU A 232 23.31 -14.03 4.77
C GLU A 232 23.30 -15.55 4.58
N ILE A 233 22.14 -16.20 4.53
CA ILE A 233 22.02 -17.63 4.23
C ILE A 233 22.66 -17.96 2.87
N LEU A 234 22.39 -17.16 1.82
CA LEU A 234 22.98 -17.37 0.51
C LEU A 234 24.51 -17.19 0.52
N ILE A 235 25.02 -16.21 1.26
CA ILE A 235 26.47 -15.99 1.41
C ILE A 235 27.13 -17.18 2.12
N GLU A 236 26.57 -17.61 3.24
CA GLU A 236 27.10 -18.72 4.05
C GLU A 236 27.14 -20.05 3.29
N ASN A 237 26.31 -20.20 2.25
CA ASN A 237 26.19 -21.43 1.46
C ASN A 237 26.76 -21.32 0.02
N ASP A 238 27.49 -20.25 -0.31
CA ASP A 238 28.05 -20.02 -1.65
C ASP A 238 27.00 -19.98 -2.79
N LEU A 239 25.82 -19.41 -2.47
CA LEU A 239 24.64 -19.31 -3.35
C LEU A 239 24.34 -17.88 -3.81
N THR A 240 25.27 -16.94 -3.64
CA THR A 240 25.08 -15.51 -3.98
C THR A 240 24.75 -15.27 -5.46
N HIS A 241 25.15 -16.18 -6.34
CA HIS A 241 24.81 -16.16 -7.77
C HIS A 241 23.30 -16.20 -8.06
N LEU A 242 22.46 -16.57 -7.08
CA LEU A 242 21.00 -16.54 -7.20
C LEU A 242 20.43 -15.11 -7.17
N LEU A 243 21.11 -14.16 -6.51
CA LEU A 243 20.66 -12.76 -6.44
C LEU A 243 20.70 -12.05 -7.80
N ILE A 244 21.64 -12.42 -8.66
CA ILE A 244 21.91 -11.74 -9.94
C ILE A 244 20.89 -12.15 -11.02
N LYS A 245 20.04 -13.15 -10.77
CA LYS A 245 19.09 -13.69 -11.75
C LYS A 245 17.75 -12.94 -11.82
N SER A 246 17.50 -11.99 -10.92
CA SER A 246 16.24 -11.25 -10.89
C SER A 246 16.22 -10.10 -11.90
N ASP A 247 15.07 -9.87 -12.55
CA ASP A 247 14.79 -8.71 -13.39
C ASP A 247 14.42 -7.46 -12.57
N SER A 248 14.19 -7.62 -11.26
CA SER A 248 13.98 -6.55 -10.29
C SER A 248 15.22 -6.37 -9.41
N PRO A 249 16.21 -5.57 -9.83
CA PRO A 249 17.48 -5.43 -9.10
C PRO A 249 17.30 -4.82 -7.69
N GLY A 250 16.21 -4.09 -7.46
CA GLY A 250 15.90 -3.51 -6.15
C GLY A 250 15.25 -4.50 -5.17
N ASP A 251 14.69 -5.60 -5.66
CA ASP A 251 14.03 -6.64 -4.85
C ASP A 251 14.31 -8.02 -5.45
N PRO A 252 15.59 -8.47 -5.43
CA PRO A 252 16.02 -9.63 -6.20
C PRO A 252 15.56 -10.96 -5.60
N LEU A 253 15.26 -10.98 -4.30
CA LEU A 253 14.82 -12.19 -3.60
C LEU A 253 13.30 -12.36 -3.68
N HIS A 254 12.56 -11.28 -3.38
CA HIS A 254 11.09 -11.24 -3.33
C HIS A 254 10.45 -12.56 -2.84
N ILE A 255 10.97 -13.10 -1.74
CA ILE A 255 10.44 -14.34 -1.19
C ILE A 255 9.03 -14.03 -0.72
N ASN A 256 8.08 -14.91 -1.02
CA ASN A 256 6.68 -14.72 -0.66
C ASN A 256 6.23 -15.69 0.42
N ASP A 257 6.94 -16.81 0.59
CA ASP A 257 6.54 -17.87 1.50
C ASP A 257 7.75 -18.53 2.17
N ILE A 258 7.55 -18.94 3.42
CA ILE A 258 8.50 -19.75 4.18
C ILE A 258 7.74 -20.83 4.94
N GLN A 259 8.21 -22.07 4.86
CA GLN A 259 7.58 -23.20 5.53
C GLN A 259 8.62 -24.00 6.32
N PRO A 260 8.28 -24.48 7.52
CA PRO A 260 9.18 -25.35 8.26
C PRO A 260 9.30 -26.71 7.57
N VAL A 261 10.52 -27.25 7.52
CA VAL A 261 10.75 -28.66 7.19
C VAL A 261 10.63 -29.43 8.50
N LEU A 262 9.59 -30.26 8.64
CA LEU A 262 9.27 -30.95 9.89
C LEU A 262 9.95 -32.33 10.02
N GLU A 263 10.32 -32.93 8.88
CA GLU A 263 10.96 -34.24 8.80
C GLU A 263 12.03 -34.19 7.70
N ASP A 264 13.23 -34.68 7.99
CA ASP A 264 14.27 -34.99 7.02
C ASP A 264 14.19 -36.49 6.69
N GLY A 265 13.60 -36.81 5.54
CA GLY A 265 13.30 -38.18 5.13
C GLY A 265 14.48 -39.15 5.17
#